data_AF-A0A7J4PH15-F1
#
_entry.id   AF-A0A7J4PH15-F1
#
_cell.length_a   1.000
_cell.length_b   1.000
_cell.length_c   1.000
_cell.angle_alpha   90.00
_cell.angle_beta   90.00
_cell.angle_gamma   90.00
#
_symmetry.space_group_name_H-M   'P 1'
#
loop_
_entity.id
_entity.type
_entity.pdbx_description
1 polymer ?
#
loop_
_entity_poly.entity_id
_entity_poly.type
_entity_poly.pdbx_seq_one_letter_code
_entity_poly.pdbx_strand_id
1 'polypeptide(L)'
;MFSSSKKKGIRGTVFDNNKNPLKGTRVVIEGADLSLPKNNLGEYVVEGTFTDRKGRFWLKKARGDCSILADLKGYLPKRMSGTVPEEGGNQIEFTLKPSPLEIVAHRGGSPYAPENTLASFKKSLQMGFKTFELDVQLTKDGEVVVIHDELVDRVSNSSGLVRSYELEELKQLDVGFWFDDSFKGEQIPTLQEIIDLVKGKAGLQIELKNEFFSYRGMEEKVVNLLKQNNFVDHAMVTSFNEDSIFDMGMRYPGIRLGLLIRKLPEDLSVMRYWTYLHAVLPYVRRVNKKVVDQAQLQGLKVYGWTANTHEEIRRLIRLGVEGIITDQPLRVAEALEQG
;
A
#
# COMPACT_ATOMS: atom_id res chain seq x y z
N MET A 1 -23.12 10.48 28.87
CA MET A 1 -22.51 11.72 28.35
C MET A 1 -21.00 11.64 28.57
N PHE A 2 -20.24 11.19 27.58
CA PHE A 2 -18.78 11.26 27.63
C PHE A 2 -18.35 12.59 27.02
N SER A 3 -17.75 13.43 27.86
CA SER A 3 -17.14 14.71 27.51
C SER A 3 -15.96 14.46 26.57
N SER A 4 -16.04 14.96 25.34
CA SER A 4 -14.90 14.96 24.42
C SER A 4 -13.87 15.97 24.91
N SER A 5 -12.75 15.49 25.45
CA SER A 5 -11.59 16.36 25.67
C SER A 5 -11.07 16.79 24.28
N LYS A 6 -11.48 17.98 23.82
CA LYS A 6 -10.90 18.62 22.65
C LYS A 6 -9.39 18.78 22.90
N LYS A 7 -8.56 17.94 22.27
CA LYS A 7 -7.11 18.15 22.22
C LYS A 7 -6.87 19.53 21.59
N LYS A 8 -6.35 20.47 22.38
CA LYS A 8 -6.05 21.84 21.93
C LYS A 8 -4.77 21.82 21.08
N GLY A 9 -4.91 21.77 19.76
CA GLY A 9 -3.80 21.97 18.84
C GLY A 9 -3.40 23.44 18.74
N ILE A 10 -2.10 23.72 18.62
CA ILE A 10 -1.57 25.06 18.30
C ILE A 10 -1.75 25.34 16.80
N ARG A 11 -1.98 26.62 16.43
CA ARG A 11 -2.00 27.10 15.04
C ARG A 11 -0.89 28.13 14.84
N GLY A 12 -0.03 27.95 13.84
CA GLY A 12 1.06 28.89 13.51
C GLY A 12 1.15 29.18 12.01
N THR A 13 1.86 30.26 11.65
CA THR A 13 2.16 30.64 10.26
C THR A 13 3.58 30.19 9.90
N VAL A 14 3.72 29.46 8.78
CA VAL A 14 5.02 28.94 8.31
C VAL A 14 5.60 29.89 7.26
N PHE A 15 6.92 30.06 7.26
CA PHE A 15 7.64 30.91 6.31
C PHE A 15 8.58 30.10 5.40
N ASP A 16 8.76 30.54 4.16
CA ASP A 16 9.78 30.00 3.25
C ASP A 16 11.20 30.49 3.62
N ASN A 17 12.21 30.02 2.89
CA ASN A 17 13.62 30.44 3.04
C ASN A 17 13.85 31.94 2.89
N ASN A 18 12.94 32.64 2.22
CA ASN A 18 12.98 34.08 1.98
C ASN A 18 12.10 34.85 2.98
N LYS A 19 11.61 34.19 4.04
CA LYS A 19 10.69 34.73 5.05
C LYS A 19 9.33 35.17 4.51
N ASN A 20 8.90 34.65 3.37
CA ASN A 20 7.54 34.86 2.88
C ASN A 20 6.58 33.90 3.60
N PRO A 21 5.44 34.37 4.11
CA PRO A 21 4.45 33.49 4.72
C PRO A 21 3.84 32.55 3.68
N LEU A 22 3.88 31.25 3.96
CA LEU A 22 3.22 30.22 3.16
C LEU A 22 1.71 30.26 3.44
N LYS A 23 0.97 31.01 2.61
CA LYS A 23 -0.49 31.12 2.72
C LYS A 23 -1.16 29.75 2.54
N GLY A 24 -1.91 29.32 3.57
CA GLY A 24 -2.71 28.09 3.58
C GLY A 24 -2.05 26.89 4.24
N THR A 25 -0.83 27.01 4.78
CA THR A 25 -0.16 25.92 5.50
C THR A 25 -0.66 25.86 6.95
N ARG A 26 -1.16 24.70 7.38
CA ARG A 26 -1.66 24.49 8.75
C ARG A 26 -0.73 23.55 9.51
N VAL A 27 -0.10 24.05 10.56
CA VAL A 27 0.71 23.21 11.47
C VAL A 27 -0.06 23.03 12.77
N VAL A 28 -0.36 21.79 13.13
CA VAL A 28 -0.97 21.38 14.39
C VAL A 28 0.09 20.65 15.21
N ILE A 29 0.48 21.23 16.34
CA ILE A 29 1.41 20.60 17.28
C ILE A 29 0.58 19.93 18.39
N GLU A 30 0.77 18.63 18.59
CA GLU A 30 0.16 17.86 19.69
C GLU A 30 1.25 17.44 20.68
N GLY A 31 0.98 17.60 21.99
CA GLY A 31 1.82 17.04 23.07
C GLY A 31 2.93 17.94 23.63
N ALA A 32 3.13 19.16 23.14
CA ALA A 32 4.12 20.07 23.71
C ALA A 32 3.64 20.71 25.03
N ASP A 33 4.54 20.92 26.00
CA ASP A 33 4.28 21.72 27.19
C ASP A 33 4.31 23.22 26.81
N LEU A 34 3.16 23.89 26.88
CA LEU A 34 2.95 25.17 26.18
C LEU A 34 3.20 26.38 27.07
N SER A 35 4.46 26.70 27.33
CA SER A 35 4.89 28.01 27.82
C SER A 35 5.11 29.03 26.67
N LEU A 36 4.29 28.98 25.62
CA LEU A 36 4.42 29.84 24.44
C LEU A 36 3.56 31.12 24.56
N PRO A 37 4.03 32.27 24.05
CA PRO A 37 3.22 33.49 24.00
C PRO A 37 2.02 33.32 23.05
N LYS A 38 0.85 33.79 23.49
CA LYS A 38 -0.37 33.86 22.68
C LYS A 38 -0.39 35.14 21.84
N ASN A 39 -0.96 35.08 20.65
CA ASN A 39 -1.35 36.27 19.90
C ASN A 39 -2.63 36.89 20.47
N ASN A 40 -3.02 38.05 19.91
CA ASN A 40 -4.21 38.80 20.32
C ASN A 40 -5.54 38.06 20.06
N LEU A 41 -5.51 36.89 19.40
CA LEU A 41 -6.66 36.03 19.13
C LEU A 41 -6.68 34.77 20.03
N GLY A 42 -5.78 34.68 21.02
CA GLY A 42 -5.71 33.56 21.96
C GLY A 42 -5.06 32.29 21.39
N GLU A 43 -4.44 32.38 20.20
CA GLU A 43 -3.71 31.28 19.55
C GLU A 43 -2.21 31.37 19.91
N TYR A 44 -1.53 30.23 20.07
CA TYR A 44 -0.08 30.20 20.32
C TYR A 44 0.70 30.50 19.04
N VAL A 45 1.67 31.41 19.09
CA VAL A 45 2.49 31.75 17.92
C VAL A 45 3.68 30.81 17.82
N VAL A 46 3.76 30.08 16.72
CA VAL A 46 4.89 29.22 16.38
C VAL A 46 5.57 29.80 15.14
N GLU A 47 6.84 30.20 15.28
CA GLU A 47 7.68 30.62 14.16
C GLU A 47 8.53 29.44 13.68
N GLY A 48 8.40 29.09 12.40
CA GLY A 48 9.24 28.08 11.77
C GLY A 48 9.55 28.40 10.31
N THR A 49 10.69 27.88 9.84
CA THR A 49 11.20 28.09 8.48
C THR A 49 11.34 26.72 7.79
N PHE A 50 10.90 26.61 6.53
CA PHE A 50 11.12 25.42 5.69
C PHE A 50 12.45 25.55 4.94
N THR A 51 13.40 24.63 5.13
CA THR A 51 14.75 24.84 4.57
C THR A 51 15.16 24.01 3.38
N ASP A 52 14.59 22.82 3.10
CA ASP A 52 15.04 22.08 1.92
C ASP A 52 14.10 20.99 1.36
N ARG A 53 14.50 20.46 0.19
CA ARG A 53 13.83 19.37 -0.53
C ARG A 53 13.78 18.03 0.23
N LYS A 54 14.42 17.94 1.41
CA LYS A 54 14.40 16.75 2.28
C LYS A 54 13.27 16.82 3.32
N GLY A 55 12.43 17.85 3.27
CA GLY A 55 11.26 17.99 4.14
C GLY A 55 11.61 18.44 5.55
N ARG A 56 12.78 19.08 5.75
CA ARG A 56 13.21 19.56 7.06
C ARG A 56 12.46 20.82 7.46
N PHE A 57 11.88 20.77 8.65
CA PHE A 57 11.15 21.87 9.28
C PHE A 57 11.88 22.29 10.55
N TRP A 58 12.00 23.60 10.79
CA TRP A 58 12.63 24.16 11.99
C TRP A 58 11.63 24.92 12.82
N LEU A 59 11.63 24.67 14.13
CA LEU A 59 10.91 25.48 15.12
C LEU A 59 11.88 26.36 15.89
N LYS A 60 11.62 27.68 15.93
CA LYS A 60 12.43 28.61 16.72
C LYS A 60 12.22 28.51 18.23
N LYS A 61 11.04 28.06 18.68
CA LYS A 61 10.66 27.99 20.11
C LYS A 61 9.77 26.78 20.38
N ALA A 62 10.34 25.71 20.95
CA ALA A 62 9.62 24.60 21.54
C ALA A 62 10.53 23.89 22.58
N ARG A 63 9.94 23.21 23.58
CA ARG A 63 10.62 22.40 24.61
C ARG A 63 9.78 21.13 24.87
N GLY A 64 10.45 20.02 25.20
CA GLY A 64 9.82 18.71 25.46
C GLY A 64 9.54 17.86 24.21
N ASP A 65 9.06 16.63 24.38
CA ASP A 65 8.64 15.77 23.26
C ASP A 65 7.49 16.42 22.48
N CYS A 66 7.63 16.52 21.15
CA CYS A 66 6.62 17.17 20.32
C CYS A 66 6.27 16.33 19.09
N SER A 67 4.97 16.26 18.78
CA SER A 67 4.47 15.69 17.53
C SER A 67 3.88 16.81 16.67
N ILE A 68 4.25 16.85 15.39
CA ILE A 68 3.74 17.83 14.44
C ILE A 68 2.91 17.12 13.37
N LEU A 69 1.69 17.62 13.17
CA LEU A 69 0.86 17.43 11.98
C LEU A 69 1.02 18.68 11.11
N ALA A 70 1.82 18.61 10.06
CA ALA A 70 1.96 19.70 9.11
C ALA A 70 1.14 19.39 7.85
N ASP A 71 0.11 20.20 7.59
CA ASP A 71 -0.58 20.29 6.30
C ASP A 71 0.27 21.18 5.39
N LEU A 72 1.21 20.55 4.69
CA LEU A 72 2.10 21.21 3.75
C LEU A 72 1.42 21.22 2.38
N LYS A 73 1.23 22.39 1.78
CA LYS A 73 0.76 22.48 0.39
C LYS A 73 1.61 21.54 -0.51
N GLY A 74 0.99 20.47 -1.01
CA GLY A 74 1.62 19.47 -1.87
C GLY A 74 2.08 18.17 -1.20
N TYR A 75 1.87 17.98 0.10
CA TYR A 75 2.07 16.71 0.81
C TYR A 75 0.98 16.52 1.88
N LEU A 76 0.33 15.36 1.95
CA LEU A 76 -0.61 15.08 3.05
C LEU A 76 0.04 15.23 4.43
N PRO A 77 -0.77 15.47 5.48
CA PRO A 77 -0.33 15.43 6.86
C PRO A 77 0.27 14.06 7.18
N LYS A 78 1.61 13.99 7.26
CA LYS A 78 2.30 12.86 7.89
C LYS A 78 2.46 13.18 9.38
N ARG A 79 2.18 12.22 10.25
CA ARG A 79 2.47 12.34 11.68
C ARG A 79 4.00 12.33 11.84
N MET A 80 4.57 13.47 12.24
CA MET A 80 6.01 13.60 12.46
C MET A 80 6.28 13.59 13.96
N SER A 81 7.27 12.80 14.38
CA SER A 81 7.76 12.74 15.77
C SER A 81 9.22 13.19 15.82
N GLY A 82 9.55 14.05 16.78
CA GLY A 82 10.93 14.50 17.05
C GLY A 82 11.11 14.86 18.52
N THR A 83 12.35 14.79 19.00
CA THR A 83 12.72 15.10 20.39
C THR A 83 13.45 16.44 20.44
N VAL A 84 13.13 17.29 21.42
CA VAL A 84 13.82 18.56 21.65
C VAL A 84 14.97 18.32 22.63
N PRO A 85 16.23 18.65 22.28
CA PRO A 85 17.33 18.59 23.24
C PRO A 85 17.08 19.52 24.43
N GLU A 86 17.33 19.06 25.67
CA GLU A 86 17.10 19.84 26.89
C GLU A 86 17.99 21.08 27.00
N GLU A 87 19.14 21.12 26.31
CA GLU A 87 20.08 22.23 26.38
C GLU A 87 20.20 22.99 25.04
N GLY A 88 19.75 24.25 25.04
CA GLY A 88 20.36 25.32 24.23
C GLY A 88 20.13 25.37 22.71
N GLY A 89 19.32 24.49 22.11
CA GLY A 89 19.04 24.54 20.66
C GLY A 89 17.69 25.16 20.31
N ASN A 90 17.66 26.35 19.69
CA ASN A 90 16.43 26.97 19.13
C ASN A 90 15.98 26.29 17.80
N GLN A 91 16.19 24.98 17.66
CA GLN A 91 16.13 24.26 16.40
C GLN A 91 15.69 22.82 16.64
N ILE A 92 14.52 22.44 16.12
CA ILE A 92 14.02 21.06 16.10
C ILE A 92 14.03 20.62 14.65
N GLU A 93 14.76 19.54 14.34
CA GLU A 93 14.79 18.94 13.02
C GLU A 93 13.73 17.84 12.92
N PHE A 94 12.74 18.03 12.05
CA PHE A 94 11.82 16.97 11.67
C PHE A 94 12.28 16.35 10.36
N THR A 95 12.64 15.07 10.38
CA THR A 95 12.95 14.30 9.18
C THR A 95 11.71 13.56 8.75
N LEU A 96 11.17 13.90 7.56
CA LEU A 96 10.26 13.01 6.86
C LEU A 96 11.06 11.74 6.53
N LYS A 97 10.95 10.70 7.36
CA LYS A 97 11.35 9.37 6.94
C LYS A 97 10.26 8.91 5.96
N PRO A 98 10.52 8.83 4.64
CA PRO A 98 9.60 8.10 3.79
C PRO A 98 9.40 6.72 4.42
N SER A 99 8.14 6.25 4.45
CA SER A 99 7.92 4.84 4.75
C SER A 99 8.79 4.03 3.79
N PRO A 100 9.47 2.98 4.27
CA PRO A 100 10.30 2.17 3.38
C PRO A 100 9.43 1.69 2.21
N LEU A 101 10.00 1.78 1.01
CA LEU A 101 9.34 1.31 -0.20
C LEU A 101 8.98 -0.17 -0.04
N GLU A 102 7.73 -0.51 -0.29
CA GLU A 102 7.28 -1.89 -0.23
C GLU A 102 7.60 -2.62 -1.54
N ILE A 103 8.41 -3.67 -1.46
CA ILE A 103 8.68 -4.59 -2.57
C ILE A 103 7.61 -5.67 -2.54
N VAL A 104 6.77 -5.72 -3.57
CA VAL A 104 5.67 -6.67 -3.68
C VAL A 104 6.04 -7.71 -4.74
N ALA A 105 6.33 -8.94 -4.31
CA ALA A 105 6.68 -10.01 -5.24
C ALA A 105 5.41 -10.49 -5.95
N HIS A 106 5.33 -10.22 -7.26
CA HIS A 106 4.18 -10.53 -8.11
C HIS A 106 3.98 -12.04 -8.22
N ARG A 107 2.74 -12.50 -8.03
CA ARG A 107 2.33 -13.92 -8.03
C ARG A 107 3.18 -14.81 -7.13
N GLY A 108 3.53 -14.30 -5.95
CA GLY A 108 4.40 -14.97 -4.97
C GLY A 108 5.90 -14.93 -5.29
N GLY A 109 6.32 -14.29 -6.38
CA GLY A 109 7.72 -14.24 -6.85
C GLY A 109 7.95 -15.13 -8.07
N SER A 110 7.20 -14.85 -9.14
CA SER A 110 7.12 -15.64 -10.37
C SER A 110 8.44 -16.00 -11.07
N PRO A 111 9.59 -15.31 -10.90
CA PRO A 111 10.84 -15.78 -11.50
C PRO A 111 11.62 -16.80 -10.69
N TYR A 112 11.20 -17.12 -9.45
CA TYR A 112 11.94 -18.02 -8.57
C TYR A 112 11.31 -19.40 -8.44
N ALA A 113 10.03 -19.52 -8.79
CA ALA A 113 9.25 -20.75 -8.86
C ALA A 113 7.98 -20.48 -9.70
N PRO A 114 7.21 -21.52 -10.06
CA PRO A 114 5.98 -21.35 -10.83
C PRO A 114 5.03 -20.37 -10.15
N GLU A 115 4.48 -19.42 -10.91
CA GLU A 115 3.62 -18.35 -10.39
C GLU A 115 2.43 -18.90 -9.57
N ASN A 116 2.03 -18.16 -8.54
CA ASN A 116 0.83 -18.48 -7.74
C ASN A 116 0.83 -19.90 -7.10
N THR A 117 2.00 -20.51 -6.87
CA THR A 117 2.14 -21.83 -6.18
C THR A 117 2.74 -21.69 -4.79
N LEU A 118 2.51 -22.66 -3.88
CA LEU A 118 3.16 -22.65 -2.56
C LEU A 118 4.70 -22.56 -2.67
N ALA A 119 5.29 -23.17 -3.70
CA ALA A 119 6.71 -23.05 -3.99
C ALA A 119 7.17 -21.60 -4.20
N SER A 120 6.44 -20.76 -4.95
CA SER A 120 6.87 -19.38 -5.20
C SER A 120 6.88 -18.55 -3.92
N PHE A 121 5.81 -18.60 -3.13
CA PHE A 121 5.75 -17.89 -1.84
C PHE A 121 6.80 -18.41 -0.86
N LYS A 122 7.00 -19.73 -0.76
CA LYS A 122 8.00 -20.32 0.14
C LYS A 122 9.41 -19.90 -0.25
N LYS A 123 9.74 -19.92 -1.55
CA LYS A 123 11.05 -19.49 -2.06
C LYS A 123 11.27 -18.00 -1.79
N SER A 124 10.28 -17.16 -2.07
CA SER A 124 10.38 -15.72 -1.85
C SER A 124 10.46 -15.34 -0.36
N LEU A 125 9.78 -16.08 0.52
CA LEU A 125 9.95 -15.95 1.99
C LEU A 125 11.38 -16.27 2.43
N GLN A 126 11.98 -17.33 1.90
CA GLN A 126 13.37 -17.70 2.19
C GLN A 126 14.36 -16.63 1.72
N MET A 127 14.03 -15.90 0.65
CA MET A 127 14.80 -14.76 0.15
C MET A 127 14.58 -13.46 0.95
N GLY A 128 13.68 -13.48 1.94
CA GLY A 128 13.45 -12.35 2.85
C GLY A 128 12.36 -11.37 2.43
N PHE A 129 11.65 -11.61 1.32
CA PHE A 129 10.53 -10.76 0.90
C PHE A 129 9.38 -10.81 1.91
N LYS A 130 8.70 -9.67 2.08
CA LYS A 130 7.70 -9.43 3.14
C LYS A 130 6.30 -9.13 2.64
N THR A 131 6.13 -8.92 1.34
CA THR A 131 4.82 -8.69 0.74
C THR A 131 4.75 -9.42 -0.58
N PHE A 132 3.64 -10.13 -0.78
CA PHE A 132 3.36 -10.87 -2.00
C PHE A 132 2.06 -10.38 -2.62
N GLU A 133 2.01 -10.39 -3.94
CA GLU A 133 0.76 -10.25 -4.68
C GLU A 133 0.34 -11.64 -5.20
N LEU A 134 -0.96 -11.85 -5.29
CA LEU A 134 -1.57 -13.07 -5.82
C LEU A 134 -2.95 -12.80 -6.42
N ASP A 135 -3.37 -13.69 -7.31
CA ASP A 135 -4.67 -13.63 -8.00
C ASP A 135 -5.62 -14.68 -7.43
N VAL A 136 -6.87 -14.33 -7.12
CA VAL A 136 -7.88 -15.29 -6.66
C VAL A 136 -9.07 -15.44 -7.60
N GLN A 137 -9.53 -16.69 -7.71
CA GLN A 137 -10.73 -17.11 -8.43
C GLN A 137 -11.57 -18.07 -7.58
N LEU A 138 -12.80 -18.36 -8.00
CA LEU A 138 -13.62 -19.40 -7.37
C LEU A 138 -13.72 -20.64 -8.26
N THR A 139 -13.62 -21.79 -7.62
CA THR A 139 -13.98 -23.10 -8.18
C THR A 139 -15.50 -23.25 -8.31
N LYS A 140 -15.95 -24.37 -8.89
CA LYS A 140 -17.35 -24.73 -9.06
C LYS A 140 -18.08 -24.95 -7.72
N ASP A 141 -17.43 -25.59 -6.75
CA ASP A 141 -17.85 -25.74 -5.35
C ASP A 141 -17.65 -24.46 -4.51
N GLY A 142 -17.07 -23.42 -5.10
CA GLY A 142 -16.96 -22.09 -4.50
C GLY A 142 -15.78 -21.92 -3.54
N GLU A 143 -14.74 -22.73 -3.67
CA GLU A 143 -13.48 -22.58 -2.94
C GLU A 143 -12.64 -21.47 -3.56
N VAL A 144 -11.92 -20.70 -2.73
CA VAL A 144 -11.07 -19.59 -3.19
C VAL A 144 -9.69 -20.14 -3.55
N VAL A 145 -9.39 -20.20 -4.84
CA VAL A 145 -8.12 -20.72 -5.38
C VAL A 145 -7.26 -19.62 -5.95
N VAL A 146 -5.94 -19.85 -5.98
CA VAL A 146 -4.94 -18.86 -6.37
C VAL A 146 -4.41 -19.16 -7.77
N ILE A 147 -4.87 -18.41 -8.77
CA ILE A 147 -4.52 -18.59 -10.18
C ILE A 147 -4.90 -17.33 -10.98
N HIS A 148 -4.00 -16.91 -11.89
CA HIS A 148 -4.16 -15.67 -12.64
C HIS A 148 -5.20 -15.77 -13.77
N ASP A 149 -5.04 -16.75 -14.66
CA ASP A 149 -5.87 -16.85 -15.86
C ASP A 149 -7.21 -17.50 -15.54
N GLU A 150 -8.29 -17.09 -16.22
CA GLU A 150 -9.60 -17.74 -16.07
C GLU A 150 -9.58 -19.19 -16.54
N LEU A 151 -8.61 -19.52 -17.39
CA LEU A 151 -8.33 -20.85 -17.94
C LEU A 151 -7.08 -21.44 -17.27
N VAL A 152 -7.09 -22.75 -17.01
CA VAL A 152 -5.91 -23.45 -16.46
C VAL A 152 -4.83 -23.74 -17.51
N ASP A 153 -5.14 -23.53 -18.79
CA ASP A 153 -4.37 -23.98 -19.96
C ASP A 153 -2.91 -23.51 -20.00
N ARG A 154 -2.62 -22.27 -19.61
CA ARG A 154 -1.26 -21.72 -19.71
C ARG A 154 -0.31 -22.36 -18.71
N VAL A 155 -0.81 -22.69 -17.52
CA VAL A 155 0.01 -23.07 -16.37
C VAL A 155 -0.13 -24.53 -15.98
N SER A 156 -1.05 -25.29 -16.59
CA SER A 156 -1.32 -26.67 -16.20
C SER A 156 -1.25 -27.64 -17.37
N ASN A 157 -1.33 -28.93 -17.05
CA ASN A 157 -1.44 -30.02 -18.01
C ASN A 157 -2.91 -30.32 -18.44
N SER A 158 -3.83 -29.38 -18.21
CA SER A 158 -5.25 -29.51 -18.53
C SER A 158 -5.79 -28.27 -19.23
N SER A 159 -7.06 -28.30 -19.61
CA SER A 159 -7.74 -27.21 -20.32
C SER A 159 -9.13 -26.99 -19.79
N GLY A 160 -9.49 -25.72 -19.57
CA GLY A 160 -10.83 -25.35 -19.12
C GLY A 160 -10.86 -24.21 -18.12
N LEU A 161 -12.07 -23.69 -17.88
CA LEU A 161 -12.27 -22.58 -16.96
C LEU A 161 -12.13 -23.04 -15.52
N VAL A 162 -11.42 -22.27 -14.68
CA VAL A 162 -11.26 -22.54 -13.24
C VAL A 162 -12.62 -22.78 -12.56
N ARG A 163 -13.61 -21.94 -12.88
CA ARG A 163 -14.99 -22.02 -12.37
C ARG A 163 -15.80 -23.25 -12.81
N SER A 164 -15.25 -24.10 -13.67
CA SER A 164 -15.88 -25.34 -14.13
C SER A 164 -15.39 -26.58 -13.37
N TYR A 165 -14.30 -26.46 -12.62
CA TYR A 165 -13.72 -27.55 -11.83
C TYR A 165 -14.14 -27.46 -10.36
N GLU A 166 -14.35 -28.60 -9.71
CA GLU A 166 -14.34 -28.70 -8.25
C GLU A 166 -12.90 -28.55 -7.71
N LEU A 167 -12.74 -28.18 -6.44
CA LEU A 167 -11.41 -28.01 -5.86
C LEU A 167 -10.56 -29.28 -5.96
N GLU A 168 -11.16 -30.44 -5.68
CA GLU A 168 -10.45 -31.73 -5.73
C GLU A 168 -9.89 -32.04 -7.12
N GLU A 169 -10.59 -31.62 -8.17
CA GLU A 169 -10.15 -31.81 -9.57
C GLU A 169 -8.98 -30.86 -9.89
N LEU A 170 -9.06 -29.59 -9.50
CA LEU A 170 -7.95 -28.64 -9.68
C LEU A 170 -6.69 -29.07 -8.94
N LYS A 171 -6.84 -29.70 -7.76
CA LYS A 171 -5.70 -30.22 -6.99
C LYS A 171 -4.97 -31.37 -7.68
N GLN A 172 -5.56 -32.03 -8.67
CA GLN A 172 -4.86 -33.07 -9.45
C GLN A 172 -3.99 -32.50 -10.58
N LEU A 173 -4.11 -31.21 -10.89
CA LEU A 173 -3.35 -30.58 -11.96
C LEU A 173 -1.92 -30.28 -11.51
N ASP A 174 -0.96 -30.57 -12.40
CA ASP A 174 0.43 -30.15 -12.22
C ASP A 174 0.58 -28.76 -12.80
N VAL A 175 0.89 -27.78 -11.95
CA VAL A 175 1.13 -26.39 -12.33
C VAL A 175 2.58 -25.94 -12.19
N GLY A 176 3.50 -26.89 -11.96
CA GLY A 176 4.92 -26.60 -11.83
C GLY A 176 5.78 -27.07 -12.99
N PHE A 177 5.35 -28.10 -13.73
CA PHE A 177 6.17 -28.74 -14.78
C PHE A 177 6.66 -27.78 -15.88
N TRP A 178 5.93 -26.71 -16.19
CA TRP A 178 6.29 -25.76 -17.25
C TRP A 178 7.44 -24.84 -16.84
N PHE A 179 7.71 -24.70 -15.54
CA PHE A 179 8.74 -23.82 -15.01
C PHE A 179 10.10 -24.50 -14.99
N ASP A 180 10.19 -25.66 -14.31
CA ASP A 180 11.38 -26.50 -14.21
C ASP A 180 10.97 -27.88 -13.66
N ASP A 181 11.68 -28.94 -14.04
CA ASP A 181 11.39 -30.32 -13.60
C ASP A 181 11.39 -30.48 -12.07
N SER A 182 12.16 -29.66 -11.34
CA SER A 182 12.19 -29.69 -9.87
C SER A 182 10.90 -29.22 -9.19
N PHE A 183 9.99 -28.57 -9.92
CA PHE A 183 8.67 -28.16 -9.43
C PHE A 183 7.53 -29.05 -9.93
N LYS A 184 7.84 -30.16 -10.61
CA LYS A 184 6.83 -31.12 -11.04
C LYS A 184 5.98 -31.59 -9.86
N GLY A 185 4.66 -31.53 -10.02
CA GLY A 185 3.68 -31.88 -8.99
C GLY A 185 3.27 -30.74 -8.07
N GLU A 186 3.75 -29.50 -8.29
CA GLU A 186 3.14 -28.33 -7.65
C GLU A 186 1.66 -28.22 -8.07
N GLN A 187 0.82 -27.85 -7.12
CA GLN A 187 -0.64 -27.78 -7.27
C GLN A 187 -1.12 -26.34 -7.22
N ILE A 188 -2.32 -26.08 -7.76
CA ILE A 188 -3.03 -24.82 -7.52
C ILE A 188 -3.37 -24.73 -6.02
N PRO A 189 -2.91 -23.70 -5.30
CA PRO A 189 -3.23 -23.55 -3.89
C PRO A 189 -4.58 -22.85 -3.70
N THR A 190 -5.19 -23.11 -2.55
CA THR A 190 -6.27 -22.29 -2.00
C THR A 190 -5.70 -21.04 -1.33
N LEU A 191 -6.51 -20.00 -1.20
CA LEU A 191 -6.11 -18.81 -0.44
C LEU A 191 -5.81 -19.16 1.03
N GLN A 192 -6.53 -20.13 1.60
CA GLN A 192 -6.28 -20.60 2.98
C GLN A 192 -4.86 -21.16 3.14
N GLU A 193 -4.42 -22.04 2.24
CA GLU A 193 -3.06 -22.60 2.28
C GLU A 193 -1.97 -21.52 2.17
N ILE A 194 -2.21 -20.48 1.37
CA ILE A 194 -1.27 -19.34 1.25
C ILE A 194 -1.25 -18.52 2.54
N ILE A 195 -2.42 -18.22 3.12
CA ILE A 195 -2.51 -17.52 4.40
C ILE A 195 -1.75 -18.30 5.49
N ASP A 196 -1.95 -19.62 5.58
CA ASP A 196 -1.26 -20.47 6.55
C ASP A 196 0.27 -20.46 6.38
N LEU A 197 0.75 -20.40 5.14
CA LEU A 197 2.18 -20.32 4.84
C LEU A 197 2.81 -18.99 5.29
N VAL A 198 2.13 -17.86 5.00
CA VAL A 198 2.69 -16.51 5.15
C VAL A 198 2.36 -15.83 6.48
N LYS A 199 1.36 -16.32 7.22
CA LYS A 199 0.90 -15.70 8.47
C LYS A 199 2.03 -15.53 9.47
N GLY A 200 2.14 -14.31 10.01
CA GLY A 200 3.21 -13.90 10.92
C GLY A 200 4.57 -13.63 10.26
N LYS A 201 4.69 -13.78 8.93
CA LYS A 201 5.95 -13.63 8.19
C LYS A 201 5.90 -12.56 7.10
N ALA A 202 4.77 -12.44 6.40
CA ALA A 202 4.56 -11.54 5.27
C ALA A 202 3.09 -11.10 5.15
N GLY A 203 2.85 -10.04 4.39
CA GLY A 203 1.52 -9.57 3.98
C GLY A 203 1.15 -9.96 2.55
N LEU A 204 -0.13 -9.82 2.21
CA LEU A 204 -0.69 -10.17 0.89
C LEU A 204 -1.40 -8.99 0.22
N GLN A 205 -1.22 -8.84 -1.08
CA GLN A 205 -2.13 -8.13 -1.98
C GLN A 205 -2.92 -9.17 -2.78
N ILE A 206 -4.24 -9.20 -2.58
CA ILE A 206 -5.12 -10.25 -3.08
C ILE A 206 -5.98 -9.66 -4.20
N GLU A 207 -5.62 -9.92 -5.46
CA GLU A 207 -6.40 -9.49 -6.62
C GLU A 207 -7.63 -10.38 -6.82
N LEU A 208 -8.83 -9.79 -6.78
CA LEU A 208 -10.06 -10.46 -7.19
C LEU A 208 -10.14 -10.48 -8.72
N LYS A 209 -10.05 -11.67 -9.33
CA LYS A 209 -10.22 -11.84 -10.79
C LYS A 209 -11.68 -11.87 -11.20
N ASN A 210 -12.40 -10.79 -10.89
CA ASN A 210 -13.83 -10.65 -11.15
C ASN A 210 -14.15 -9.57 -12.22
N GLU A 211 -13.18 -9.24 -13.08
CA GLU A 211 -13.35 -8.32 -14.21
C GLU A 211 -14.10 -8.99 -15.37
N PHE A 212 -13.68 -10.19 -15.77
CA PHE A 212 -14.28 -10.92 -16.90
C PHE A 212 -15.47 -11.79 -16.49
N PHE A 213 -15.41 -12.41 -15.32
CA PHE A 213 -16.50 -13.21 -14.77
C PHE A 213 -16.93 -12.67 -13.40
N SER A 214 -18.23 -12.46 -13.23
CA SER A 214 -18.78 -12.21 -11.90
C SER A 214 -18.81 -13.51 -11.10
N TYR A 215 -18.21 -13.47 -9.92
CA TYR A 215 -18.21 -14.57 -8.95
C TYR A 215 -19.09 -14.19 -7.77
N ARG A 216 -20.33 -14.69 -7.75
CA ARG A 216 -21.27 -14.38 -6.67
C ARG A 216 -20.70 -14.85 -5.32
N GLY A 217 -20.47 -13.91 -4.41
CA GLY A 217 -20.00 -14.18 -3.05
C GLY A 217 -18.48 -14.28 -2.90
N MET A 218 -17.70 -14.02 -3.95
CA MET A 218 -16.23 -14.01 -3.87
C MET A 218 -15.72 -13.02 -2.81
N GLU A 219 -16.23 -11.80 -2.82
CA GLU A 219 -15.81 -10.74 -1.89
C GLU A 219 -16.04 -11.15 -0.43
N GLU A 220 -17.22 -11.72 -0.15
CA GLU A 220 -17.59 -12.21 1.17
C GLU A 220 -16.70 -13.37 1.62
N LYS A 221 -16.44 -14.34 0.73
CA LYS A 221 -15.57 -15.48 1.01
C LYS A 221 -14.15 -15.05 1.35
N VAL A 222 -13.56 -14.15 0.55
CA VAL A 222 -12.22 -13.61 0.82
C VAL A 222 -12.19 -12.87 2.16
N VAL A 223 -13.16 -12.00 2.43
CA VAL A 223 -13.24 -11.28 3.72
C VAL A 223 -13.40 -12.23 4.90
N ASN A 224 -14.20 -13.29 4.77
CA ASN A 224 -14.40 -14.29 5.82
C ASN A 224 -13.11 -15.06 6.10
N LEU A 225 -12.38 -15.49 5.05
CA LEU A 225 -11.06 -16.12 5.22
C LEU A 225 -10.08 -15.19 5.96
N LEU A 226 -10.02 -13.91 5.57
CA LEU A 226 -9.15 -12.94 6.25
C LEU A 226 -9.51 -12.76 7.73
N LYS A 227 -10.81 -12.69 8.05
CA LYS A 227 -11.29 -12.54 9.44
C LYS A 227 -11.03 -13.79 10.27
N GLN A 228 -11.40 -14.96 9.78
CA GLN A 228 -11.22 -16.24 10.47
C GLN A 228 -9.74 -16.50 10.80
N ASN A 229 -8.84 -16.04 9.93
CA ASN A 229 -7.40 -16.19 10.13
C ASN A 229 -6.75 -15.03 10.91
N ASN A 230 -7.49 -14.02 11.40
CA ASN A 230 -6.93 -12.81 11.99
C ASN A 230 -5.85 -12.16 11.09
N PHE A 231 -6.11 -12.09 9.79
CA PHE A 231 -5.16 -11.66 8.76
C PHE A 231 -5.56 -10.36 8.06
N VAL A 232 -6.65 -9.71 8.48
CA VAL A 232 -7.16 -8.45 7.92
C VAL A 232 -6.08 -7.35 7.89
N ASP A 233 -5.31 -7.20 8.97
CA ASP A 233 -4.25 -6.18 9.06
C ASP A 233 -2.98 -6.52 8.26
N HIS A 234 -2.92 -7.69 7.65
CA HIS A 234 -1.80 -8.14 6.84
C HIS A 234 -2.18 -8.32 5.36
N ALA A 235 -3.41 -7.96 4.99
CA ALA A 235 -3.90 -8.07 3.64
C ALA A 235 -4.39 -6.71 3.08
N MET A 236 -4.27 -6.57 1.76
CA MET A 236 -5.00 -5.59 0.97
C MET A 236 -5.72 -6.35 -0.14
N VAL A 237 -7.02 -6.13 -0.29
CA VAL A 237 -7.79 -6.72 -1.40
C VAL A 237 -7.77 -5.72 -2.55
N THR A 238 -7.41 -6.20 -3.74
CA THR A 238 -7.30 -5.40 -4.96
C THR A 238 -8.23 -5.93 -6.04
N SER A 239 -8.65 -5.07 -6.97
CA SER A 239 -9.40 -5.50 -8.16
C SER A 239 -9.38 -4.41 -9.23
N PHE A 240 -9.58 -4.80 -10.49
CA PHE A 240 -9.94 -3.90 -11.60
C PHE A 240 -11.44 -3.56 -11.60
N ASN A 241 -12.26 -4.35 -10.91
CA ASN A 241 -13.70 -4.17 -10.84
C ASN A 241 -14.05 -3.08 -9.80
N GLU A 242 -14.29 -1.86 -10.30
CA GLU A 242 -14.61 -0.68 -9.48
C GLU A 242 -15.87 -0.88 -8.62
N ASP A 243 -16.89 -1.57 -9.15
CA ASP A 243 -18.14 -1.85 -8.43
C ASP A 243 -17.90 -2.81 -7.26
N SER A 244 -17.09 -3.85 -7.46
CA SER A 244 -16.69 -4.77 -6.39
C SER A 244 -15.96 -4.05 -5.26
N ILE A 245 -15.00 -3.17 -5.59
CA ILE A 245 -14.29 -2.36 -4.59
C ILE A 245 -15.23 -1.40 -3.86
N PHE A 246 -16.13 -0.71 -4.57
CA PHE A 246 -17.11 0.18 -3.97
C PHE A 246 -18.02 -0.58 -2.99
N ASP A 247 -18.55 -1.71 -3.42
CA ASP A 247 -19.41 -2.58 -2.63
C ASP A 247 -18.71 -3.12 -1.39
N MET A 248 -17.46 -3.56 -1.51
CA MET A 248 -16.65 -4.00 -0.38
C MET A 248 -16.41 -2.87 0.61
N GLY A 249 -16.12 -1.66 0.12
CA GLY A 249 -15.91 -0.47 0.95
C GLY A 249 -17.13 -0.13 1.81
N MET A 250 -18.34 -0.31 1.25
CA MET A 250 -19.59 -0.12 2.00
C MET A 250 -19.87 -1.25 3.00
N ARG A 251 -19.62 -2.51 2.62
CA ARG A 251 -20.05 -3.70 3.38
C ARG A 251 -19.05 -4.14 4.45
N TYR A 252 -17.76 -3.88 4.24
CA TYR A 252 -16.67 -4.41 5.07
C TYR A 252 -15.71 -3.31 5.53
N PRO A 253 -16.17 -2.36 6.36
CA PRO A 253 -15.30 -1.32 6.90
C PRO A 253 -14.13 -1.97 7.67
N GLY A 254 -12.91 -1.49 7.41
CA GLY A 254 -11.67 -1.99 8.01
C GLY A 254 -10.85 -2.92 7.11
N ILE A 255 -11.39 -3.40 5.99
CA ILE A 255 -10.58 -4.08 4.97
C ILE A 255 -9.82 -3.02 4.17
N ARG A 256 -8.51 -3.22 3.98
CA ARG A 256 -7.72 -2.35 3.10
C ARG A 256 -8.06 -2.70 1.66
N LEU A 257 -8.54 -1.70 0.92
CA LEU A 257 -8.92 -1.85 -0.48
C LEU A 257 -7.96 -1.10 -1.39
N GLY A 258 -7.59 -1.73 -2.49
CA GLY A 258 -6.78 -1.13 -3.54
C GLY A 258 -7.47 -1.20 -4.89
N LEU A 259 -7.52 -0.09 -5.63
CA LEU A 259 -8.04 -0.13 -7.01
C LEU A 259 -6.90 -0.30 -8.01
N LEU A 260 -6.97 -1.34 -8.84
CA LEU A 260 -6.08 -1.53 -9.97
C LEU A 260 -6.54 -0.68 -11.16
N ILE A 261 -5.62 0.10 -11.74
CA ILE A 261 -5.94 1.10 -12.78
C ILE A 261 -5.09 0.87 -14.02
N ARG A 262 -5.69 0.33 -15.08
CA ARG A 262 -5.08 0.24 -16.42
C ARG A 262 -4.99 1.61 -17.10
N LYS A 263 -6.06 2.40 -17.00
CA LYS A 263 -6.18 3.74 -17.58
C LYS A 263 -6.58 4.71 -16.49
N LEU A 264 -5.69 5.66 -16.20
CA LEU A 264 -5.97 6.70 -15.21
C LEU A 264 -7.06 7.64 -15.73
N PRO A 265 -8.02 8.04 -14.88
CA PRO A 265 -8.88 9.18 -15.18
C PRO A 265 -8.04 10.47 -15.17
N GLU A 266 -8.57 11.52 -15.80
CA GLU A 266 -7.91 12.83 -15.84
C GLU A 266 -7.79 13.48 -14.45
N ASP A 267 -8.74 13.16 -13.58
CA ASP A 267 -8.83 13.57 -12.18
C ASP A 267 -9.18 12.35 -11.32
N LEU A 268 -8.37 12.09 -10.28
CA LEU A 268 -8.63 10.99 -9.34
C LEU A 268 -9.65 11.37 -8.26
N SER A 269 -9.86 12.67 -8.01
CA SER A 269 -10.75 13.15 -6.95
C SER A 269 -12.24 12.90 -7.23
N VAL A 270 -12.60 12.62 -8.48
CA VAL A 270 -13.98 12.34 -8.91
C VAL A 270 -14.38 10.87 -8.75
N MET A 271 -13.47 10.01 -8.28
CA MET A 271 -13.75 8.60 -8.07
C MET A 271 -14.70 8.38 -6.89
N ARG A 272 -15.87 7.76 -7.14
CA ARG A 272 -16.95 7.55 -6.15
C ARG A 272 -16.51 6.75 -4.90
N TYR A 273 -15.54 5.85 -5.07
CA TYR A 273 -15.07 4.93 -4.05
C TYR A 273 -13.83 5.42 -3.30
N TRP A 274 -13.30 6.61 -3.64
CA TRP A 274 -12.00 7.06 -3.13
C TRP A 274 -11.95 7.07 -1.59
N THR A 275 -13.07 7.40 -0.93
CA THR A 275 -13.17 7.45 0.54
C THR A 275 -12.96 6.10 1.23
N TYR A 276 -13.09 4.99 0.48
CA TYR A 276 -12.92 3.63 0.99
C TYR A 276 -11.56 3.02 0.62
N LEU A 277 -10.79 3.68 -0.24
CA LEU A 277 -9.52 3.16 -0.72
C LEU A 277 -8.42 3.37 0.32
N HIS A 278 -7.59 2.34 0.47
CA HIS A 278 -6.28 2.43 1.10
C HIS A 278 -5.20 2.79 0.07
N ALA A 279 -5.35 2.32 -1.16
CA ALA A 279 -4.37 2.54 -2.23
C ALA A 279 -4.99 2.64 -3.62
N VAL A 280 -4.26 3.28 -4.53
CA VAL A 280 -4.43 3.15 -5.98
C VAL A 280 -3.23 2.42 -6.58
N LEU A 281 -3.50 1.55 -7.53
CA LEU A 281 -2.52 0.68 -8.14
C LEU A 281 -2.49 0.90 -9.65
N PRO A 282 -1.86 1.97 -10.14
CA PRO A 282 -1.76 2.26 -11.57
C PRO A 282 -0.76 1.38 -12.33
N TYR A 283 -1.09 1.07 -13.59
CA TYR A 283 -0.13 0.46 -14.52
C TYR A 283 1.15 1.31 -14.60
N VAL A 284 2.32 0.66 -14.60
CA VAL A 284 3.64 1.27 -14.42
C VAL A 284 3.86 2.47 -15.33
N ARG A 285 3.45 2.36 -16.61
CA ARG A 285 3.61 3.43 -17.62
C ARG A 285 2.72 4.64 -17.40
N ARG A 286 1.73 4.53 -16.52
CA ARG A 286 0.76 5.58 -16.19
C ARG A 286 1.16 6.35 -14.94
N VAL A 287 2.06 5.81 -14.11
CA VAL A 287 2.52 6.50 -12.89
C VAL A 287 3.34 7.73 -13.26
N ASN A 288 2.94 8.89 -12.76
CA ASN A 288 3.66 10.15 -12.92
C ASN A 288 3.48 11.01 -11.65
N LYS A 289 4.22 12.12 -11.56
CA LYS A 289 4.23 12.95 -10.35
C LYS A 289 2.86 13.52 -10.01
N LYS A 290 2.06 13.92 -11.01
CA LYS A 290 0.69 14.42 -10.78
C LYS A 290 -0.18 13.36 -10.10
N VAL A 291 -0.11 12.12 -10.57
CA VAL A 291 -0.88 10.98 -10.03
C VAL A 291 -0.47 10.67 -8.61
N VAL A 292 0.83 10.59 -8.36
CA VAL A 292 1.36 10.33 -7.02
C VAL A 292 0.94 11.44 -6.07
N ASP A 293 1.11 12.70 -6.46
CA ASP A 293 0.75 13.85 -5.62
C ASP A 293 -0.74 13.92 -5.36
N GLN A 294 -1.59 13.67 -6.37
CA GLN A 294 -3.04 13.68 -6.17
C GLN A 294 -3.49 12.56 -5.22
N ALA A 295 -2.99 11.33 -5.38
CA ALA A 295 -3.32 10.22 -4.48
C ALA A 295 -2.82 10.47 -3.05
N GLN A 296 -1.56 10.89 -2.94
CA GLN A 296 -0.92 11.23 -1.67
C GLN A 296 -1.37 12.56 -1.08
N LEU A 297 -2.18 13.38 -1.76
CA LEU A 297 -2.88 14.54 -1.19
C LEU A 297 -4.23 14.13 -0.57
N GLN A 298 -4.68 12.91 -0.83
CA GLN A 298 -6.02 12.44 -0.46
C GLN A 298 -5.98 11.40 0.66
N GLY A 299 -4.91 10.63 0.79
CA GLY A 299 -4.77 9.62 1.87
C GLY A 299 -4.19 8.33 1.36
N LEU A 300 -4.11 8.23 0.05
CA LEU A 300 -3.94 6.98 -0.65
C LEU A 300 -2.46 6.70 -0.83
N LYS A 301 -2.12 5.43 -0.65
CA LYS A 301 -0.86 4.89 -1.12
C LYS A 301 -0.90 4.67 -2.63
N VAL A 302 0.26 4.67 -3.26
CA VAL A 302 0.43 4.35 -4.67
C VAL A 302 1.34 3.14 -4.83
N TYR A 303 0.86 2.13 -5.54
CA TYR A 303 1.64 0.95 -5.93
C TYR A 303 1.71 0.82 -7.45
N GLY A 304 2.89 0.86 -8.04
CA GLY A 304 3.04 0.69 -9.50
C GLY A 304 3.16 -0.77 -9.90
N TRP A 305 2.41 -1.22 -10.91
CA TRP A 305 2.47 -2.61 -11.42
C TRP A 305 2.48 -2.69 -12.96
N THR A 306 3.04 -3.71 -13.60
CA THR A 306 4.15 -4.54 -13.12
C THR A 306 5.44 -3.88 -13.60
N ALA A 307 6.32 -3.47 -12.69
CA ALA A 307 7.55 -2.75 -13.05
C ALA A 307 8.75 -3.71 -13.06
N ASN A 308 9.24 -4.08 -14.24
CA ASN A 308 10.25 -5.14 -14.37
C ASN A 308 11.63 -4.62 -14.80
N THR A 309 11.69 -3.43 -15.40
CA THR A 309 12.95 -2.84 -15.87
C THR A 309 13.59 -1.94 -14.81
N HIS A 310 14.92 -1.84 -14.83
CA HIS A 310 15.66 -0.91 -13.96
C HIS A 310 15.21 0.54 -14.13
N GLU A 311 14.86 0.94 -15.36
CA GLU A 311 14.37 2.28 -15.65
C GLU A 311 13.02 2.54 -14.97
N GLU A 312 12.06 1.63 -15.13
CA GLU A 312 10.74 1.72 -14.49
C GLU A 312 10.85 1.76 -12.97
N ILE A 313 11.63 0.85 -12.38
CA ILE A 313 11.84 0.76 -10.94
C ILE A 313 12.44 2.05 -10.39
N ARG A 314 13.57 2.53 -10.95
CA ARG A 314 14.21 3.78 -10.52
C ARG A 314 13.29 4.98 -10.71
N ARG A 315 12.48 4.99 -11.77
CA ARG A 315 11.49 6.05 -11.99
C ARG A 315 10.41 6.04 -10.91
N LEU A 316 9.84 4.88 -10.55
CA LEU A 316 8.85 4.76 -9.48
C LEU A 316 9.44 5.18 -8.12
N ILE A 317 10.67 4.76 -7.80
CA ILE A 317 11.40 5.19 -6.60
C ILE A 317 11.51 6.73 -6.55
N ARG A 318 11.97 7.36 -7.64
CA ARG A 318 12.08 8.84 -7.72
C ARG A 318 10.74 9.55 -7.62
N LEU A 319 9.67 8.93 -8.09
CA LEU A 319 8.32 9.47 -7.97
C LEU A 319 7.76 9.39 -6.55
N GLY A 320 8.38 8.59 -5.66
CA GLY A 320 8.00 8.48 -4.26
C GLY A 320 6.76 7.64 -4.00
N VAL A 321 6.54 6.60 -4.82
CA VAL A 321 5.45 5.63 -4.59
C VAL A 321 5.68 4.83 -3.30
N GLU A 322 4.61 4.32 -2.70
CA GLU A 322 4.69 3.50 -1.49
C GLU A 322 5.10 2.05 -1.76
N GLY A 323 4.86 1.53 -2.96
CA GLY A 323 5.32 0.20 -3.32
C GLY A 323 5.41 -0.08 -4.81
N ILE A 324 6.08 -1.19 -5.13
CA ILE A 324 6.30 -1.66 -6.50
C ILE A 324 5.91 -3.13 -6.56
N ILE A 325 4.94 -3.45 -7.41
CA ILE A 325 4.61 -4.82 -7.81
C ILE A 325 5.49 -5.18 -9.00
N THR A 326 6.22 -6.27 -8.87
CA THR A 326 7.25 -6.64 -9.84
C THR A 326 7.44 -8.14 -9.88
N ASP A 327 7.74 -8.67 -11.07
CA ASP A 327 8.29 -10.00 -11.21
C ASP A 327 9.74 -10.01 -10.69
N GLN A 328 10.45 -8.89 -10.67
CA GLN A 328 11.89 -8.79 -10.40
C GLN A 328 12.20 -8.11 -9.05
N PRO A 329 11.78 -8.68 -7.90
CA PRO A 329 11.86 -8.00 -6.61
C PRO A 329 13.30 -7.77 -6.13
N LEU A 330 14.26 -8.63 -6.52
CA LEU A 330 15.69 -8.38 -6.27
C LEU A 330 16.20 -7.11 -6.96
N ARG A 331 15.73 -6.79 -8.17
CA ARG A 331 16.13 -5.54 -8.85
C ARG A 331 15.65 -4.30 -8.11
N VAL A 332 14.53 -4.40 -7.38
CA VAL A 332 14.06 -3.31 -6.51
C VAL A 332 14.96 -3.17 -5.30
N ALA A 333 15.32 -4.29 -4.66
CA ALA A 333 16.25 -4.29 -3.52
C ALA A 333 17.61 -3.67 -3.91
N GLU A 334 18.20 -4.11 -5.02
CA GLU A 334 19.45 -3.55 -5.57
C GLU A 334 19.34 -2.05 -5.85
N ALA A 335 18.21 -1.60 -6.40
CA ALA A 335 17.99 -0.18 -6.70
C ALA A 335 17.87 0.69 -5.43
N LEU A 336 17.43 0.11 -4.31
CA LEU A 336 17.35 0.79 -3.01
C LEU A 336 18.70 0.87 -2.31
N GLU A 337 19.60 -0.09 -2.53
CA GLU A 337 20.96 -0.06 -1.97
C GLU A 337 21.88 0.95 -2.70
N GLN A 338 21.56 1.29 -3.95
CA GLN A 338 22.34 2.21 -4.79
C GLN A 338 21.95 3.70 -4.65
N GLY A 339 20.93 4.04 -3.86
CA GLY A 339 20.33 5.39 -3.80
C GLY A 339 20.37 6.05 -2.42
#